data_AF-A0A2N6VIA6-F1
#
_entry.id   AF-A0A2N6VIA6-F1
#
_cell.length_a   1.000
_cell.length_b   1.000
_cell.length_c   1.000
_cell.angle_alpha   90.00
_cell.angle_beta   90.00
_cell.angle_gamma   90.00
#
_symmetry.space_group_name_H-M   'P 1'
#
loop_
_entity.id
_entity.type
_entity.pdbx_description
1 polymer ?
#
loop_
_entity_poly.entity_id
_entity_poly.type
_entity_poly.pdbx_seq_one_letter_code
_entity_poly.pdbx_strand_id
1 'polypeptide(L)'
;FKARVHDVQNPVAGLAAHRIEILEGELEAGASLSAQVDSEHRYQAQQAHSATHMIHAALREVLGETATQAGSLNQPGYLRFDYSYPEAMTAKMRAEVEEAANLAVRNN
;
A
#
# COMPACT_ATOMS: atom_id res chain seq x y z
N PHE A 1 -16.15 4.99 26.58
CA PHE A 1 -14.85 5.59 26.28
C PHE A 1 -14.78 5.96 24.81
N LYS A 2 -13.85 6.83 24.43
CA LYS A 2 -13.50 7.13 23.04
C LYS A 2 -12.00 6.89 22.87
N ALA A 3 -11.61 6.19 21.82
CA ALA A 3 -10.22 5.88 21.55
C ALA A 3 -9.87 6.14 20.08
N ARG A 4 -8.62 6.54 19.85
CA ARG A 4 -8.02 6.61 18.51
C ARG A 4 -7.09 5.43 18.31
N VAL A 5 -7.25 4.71 17.21
CA VAL A 5 -6.31 3.68 16.79
C VAL A 5 -5.18 4.35 16.00
N HIS A 6 -3.94 4.16 16.46
CA HIS A 6 -2.75 4.71 15.81
C HIS A 6 -2.08 3.69 14.90
N ASP A 7 -2.20 2.42 15.20
CA ASP A 7 -1.55 1.34 14.45
C ASP A 7 -2.27 0.00 14.70
N VAL A 8 -2.22 -0.88 13.71
CA VAL A 8 -2.73 -2.25 13.82
C VAL A 8 -1.69 -3.21 13.27
N GLN A 9 -1.27 -4.16 14.08
CA GLN A 9 -0.26 -5.14 13.74
C GLN A 9 -0.80 -6.56 13.96
N ASN A 10 -0.21 -7.54 13.29
CA ASN A 10 -0.52 -8.97 13.49
C ASN A 10 0.72 -9.68 14.06
N PRO A 11 1.08 -9.44 15.34
CA PRO A 11 2.28 -10.03 15.94
C PRO A 11 2.20 -11.56 16.04
N VAL A 12 0.98 -12.11 16.09
CA VAL A 12 0.68 -13.53 16.05
C VAL A 12 -0.39 -13.76 14.99
N ALA A 13 -0.27 -14.86 14.23
CA ALA A 13 -1.24 -15.19 13.19
C ALA A 13 -2.67 -15.23 13.74
N GLY A 14 -3.57 -14.47 13.11
CA GLY A 14 -4.98 -14.38 13.50
C GLY A 14 -5.29 -13.40 14.64
N LEU A 15 -4.30 -12.72 15.22
CA LEU A 15 -4.51 -11.72 16.29
C LEU A 15 -4.15 -10.31 15.81
N ALA A 16 -5.17 -9.48 15.57
CA ALA A 16 -5.00 -8.07 15.28
C ALA A 16 -4.80 -7.25 16.58
N ALA A 17 -3.57 -6.81 16.83
CA ALA A 17 -3.22 -5.96 17.96
C ALA A 17 -3.35 -4.48 17.58
N HIS A 18 -4.20 -3.75 18.29
CA HIS A 18 -4.48 -2.33 18.05
C HIS A 18 -3.72 -1.49 19.08
N ARG A 19 -2.84 -0.59 18.62
CA ARG A 19 -2.23 0.43 19.47
C ARG A 19 -3.15 1.63 19.52
N ILE A 20 -3.69 1.92 20.70
CA ILE A 20 -4.72 2.95 20.88
C ILE A 20 -4.30 4.04 21.86
N GLU A 21 -4.90 5.21 21.70
CA GLU A 21 -4.90 6.30 22.66
C GLU A 21 -6.33 6.49 23.16
N ILE A 22 -6.52 6.44 24.49
CA ILE A 22 -7.82 6.75 25.10
C ILE A 22 -7.97 8.27 25.15
N LEU A 23 -8.98 8.79 24.45
CA LEU A 23 -9.30 10.21 24.41
C LEU A 23 -10.25 10.60 25.53
N GLU A 24 -11.18 9.71 25.89
CA GLU A 24 -12.22 9.96 26.90
C GLU A 24 -12.59 8.64 27.61
N GLY A 25 -12.74 8.67 28.93
CA GLY A 25 -13.15 7.51 29.75
C GLY A 25 -12.08 6.44 29.89
N GLU A 26 -12.50 5.20 30.16
CA GLU A 26 -11.61 4.05 30.38
C GLU A 26 -12.09 2.82 29.59
N LEU A 27 -11.16 1.97 29.16
CA LEU A 27 -11.43 0.72 28.43
C LEU A 27 -11.06 -0.46 29.31
N GLU A 28 -12.05 -1.30 29.60
CA GLU A 28 -11.89 -2.54 30.37
C GLU A 28 -12.00 -3.78 29.47
N ALA A 29 -11.38 -4.88 29.91
CA ALA A 29 -11.49 -6.17 29.21
C ALA A 29 -12.94 -6.66 29.18
N GLY A 30 -13.39 -7.15 28.02
CA GLY A 30 -14.77 -7.62 27.82
C GLY A 30 -15.77 -6.53 27.45
N ALA A 31 -15.35 -5.26 27.37
CA ALA A 31 -16.20 -4.18 26.89
C ALA A 31 -16.66 -4.42 25.44
N SER A 32 -17.96 -4.23 25.19
CA SER A 32 -18.48 -4.17 23.83
C SER A 32 -18.17 -2.81 23.21
N LEU A 33 -17.71 -2.81 21.97
CA LEU A 33 -17.36 -1.61 21.24
C LEU A 33 -17.78 -1.69 19.78
N SER A 34 -17.82 -0.54 19.12
CA SER A 34 -17.87 -0.42 17.67
C SER A 34 -16.57 0.21 17.20
N ALA A 35 -15.94 -0.38 16.18
CA ALA A 35 -14.74 0.15 15.56
C ALA A 35 -15.06 0.65 14.15
N GLN A 36 -14.50 1.80 13.80
CA GLN A 36 -14.67 2.41 12.48
C GLN A 36 -13.28 2.69 11.89
N VAL A 37 -13.08 2.27 10.64
CA VAL A 37 -11.87 2.57 9.87
C VAL A 37 -12.08 3.89 9.12
N ASP A 38 -11.03 4.71 9.04
CA ASP A 38 -11.01 5.88 8.16
C ASP A 38 -11.12 5.43 6.69
N SER A 39 -12.24 5.77 6.05
CA SER A 39 -12.55 5.35 4.69
C SER A 39 -11.65 5.99 3.65
N GLU A 40 -11.23 7.24 3.85
CA GLU A 40 -10.38 7.96 2.91
C GLU A 40 -8.96 7.39 2.94
N HIS A 41 -8.41 7.22 4.15
CA HIS A 41 -7.12 6.58 4.35
C HIS A 41 -7.11 5.15 3.76
N ARG A 42 -8.20 4.39 3.98
CA ARG A 42 -8.37 3.04 3.43
C ARG A 42 -8.38 3.07 1.90
N TYR A 43 -9.11 3.98 1.29
CA TYR A 43 -9.23 4.11 -0.17
C TYR A 43 -7.89 4.48 -0.82
N GLN A 44 -7.18 5.46 -0.27
CA GLN A 44 -5.86 5.85 -0.77
C GLN A 44 -4.82 4.72 -0.64
N ALA A 45 -4.85 3.94 0.45
CA ALA A 45 -4.00 2.76 0.59
C ALA A 45 -4.34 1.66 -0.44
N GLN A 46 -5.62 1.49 -0.81
CA GLN A 46 -6.03 0.59 -1.90
C GLN A 46 -5.47 1.05 -3.24
N GLN A 47 -5.59 2.33 -3.55
CA GLN A 47 -5.04 2.90 -4.78
C GLN A 47 -3.54 2.65 -4.88
N ALA A 48 -2.78 2.93 -3.81
CA ALA A 48 -1.35 2.65 -3.76
C ALA A 48 -1.04 1.16 -4.00
N HIS A 49 -1.81 0.25 -3.41
CA HIS A 49 -1.64 -1.19 -3.62
C HIS A 49 -1.91 -1.63 -5.06
N SER A 50 -3.01 -1.17 -5.66
CA SER A 50 -3.31 -1.46 -7.06
C SER A 50 -2.25 -0.88 -7.99
N ALA A 51 -1.79 0.34 -7.72
CA ALA A 51 -0.75 0.99 -8.48
C ALA A 51 0.59 0.25 -8.38
N THR A 52 0.95 -0.34 -7.23
CA THR A 52 2.13 -1.22 -7.11
C THR A 52 2.09 -2.35 -8.15
N HIS A 53 0.95 -3.03 -8.31
CA HIS A 53 0.82 -4.11 -9.29
C HIS A 53 0.88 -3.61 -10.72
N MET A 54 0.26 -2.46 -11.01
CA MET A 54 0.31 -1.84 -12.34
C MET A 54 1.74 -1.45 -12.72
N ILE A 55 2.49 -0.84 -11.80
CA ILE A 55 3.91 -0.50 -12.01
C ILE A 55 4.76 -1.74 -12.21
N HIS A 56 4.54 -2.80 -11.43
CA HIS A 56 5.27 -4.05 -11.61
C HIS A 56 5.00 -4.68 -12.99
N ALA A 57 3.75 -4.69 -13.43
CA ALA A 57 3.39 -5.18 -14.76
C ALA A 57 4.03 -4.33 -15.88
N ALA A 58 3.94 -3.00 -15.78
CA ALA A 58 4.54 -2.07 -16.74
C ALA A 58 6.08 -2.22 -16.81
N LEU A 59 6.75 -2.42 -15.67
CA LEU A 59 8.18 -2.71 -15.64
C LEU A 59 8.52 -4.01 -16.39
N ARG A 60 7.74 -5.08 -16.22
CA ARG A 60 7.94 -6.35 -16.93
C ARG A 60 7.64 -6.24 -18.42
N GLU A 61 6.67 -5.42 -18.82
CA GLU A 61 6.35 -5.16 -20.22
C GLU A 61 7.49 -4.42 -20.94
N VAL A 62 8.06 -3.39 -20.31
CA VAL A 62 9.08 -2.53 -20.93
C VAL A 62 10.49 -3.11 -20.80
N LEU A 63 10.85 -3.65 -19.63
CA LEU A 63 12.20 -4.12 -19.32
C LEU A 63 12.37 -5.64 -19.50
N GLY A 64 11.26 -6.36 -19.62
CA GLY A 64 11.21 -7.81 -19.68
C GLY A 64 10.98 -8.48 -18.33
N GLU A 65 10.70 -9.78 -18.41
CA GLU A 65 10.30 -10.65 -17.30
C GLU A 65 11.29 -10.74 -16.13
N THR A 66 12.55 -10.36 -16.35
CA THR A 66 13.61 -10.40 -15.34
C THR A 66 13.61 -9.19 -14.41
N ALA A 67 12.81 -8.16 -14.70
CA ALA A 67 12.61 -7.01 -13.82
C ALA A 67 11.76 -7.42 -12.60
N THR A 68 12.40 -8.05 -11.62
CA THR A 68 11.75 -8.64 -10.45
C THR A 68 11.68 -7.66 -9.28
N GLN A 69 10.62 -7.79 -8.48
CA GLN A 69 10.43 -6.99 -7.27
C GLN A 69 11.53 -7.28 -6.23
N ALA A 70 12.16 -6.22 -5.74
CA ALA A 70 13.12 -6.23 -4.63
C ALA A 70 12.53 -5.64 -3.34
N GLY A 71 11.48 -4.82 -3.44
CA GLY A 71 10.83 -4.19 -2.29
C GLY A 71 9.62 -3.36 -2.70
N SER A 72 8.75 -3.05 -1.74
CA SER A 72 7.64 -2.10 -1.95
C SER A 72 7.29 -1.40 -0.65
N LEU A 73 6.94 -0.12 -0.76
CA LEU A 73 6.30 0.65 0.31
C LEU A 73 4.99 1.22 -0.23
N ASN A 74 3.89 0.92 0.44
CA ASN A 74 2.56 1.36 0.06
C ASN A 74 1.99 2.18 1.20
N GLN A 75 1.70 3.45 0.93
CA GLN A 75 1.13 4.40 1.88
C GLN A 75 -0.01 5.16 1.21
N PRO A 76 -0.97 5.70 1.97
CA PRO A 76 -1.98 6.60 1.41
C PRO A 76 -1.33 7.71 0.57
N GLY A 77 -1.69 7.78 -0.72
CA GLY A 77 -1.18 8.78 -1.65
C GLY A 77 0.28 8.59 -2.08
N TYR A 78 0.97 7.51 -1.69
CA TYR A 78 2.37 7.29 -2.03
C TYR A 78 2.70 5.80 -2.23
N LEU A 79 3.48 5.51 -3.26
CA LEU A 79 4.07 4.19 -3.45
C LEU A 79 5.56 4.31 -3.80
N ARG A 80 6.35 3.34 -3.32
CA ARG A 80 7.71 3.08 -3.81
C ARG A 80 7.77 1.63 -4.24
N PHE A 81 8.28 1.38 -5.44
CA PHE A 81 8.53 0.03 -5.93
C PHE A 81 10.02 -0.12 -6.26
N ASP A 82 10.68 -1.01 -5.55
CA ASP A 82 12.09 -1.31 -5.73
C ASP A 82 12.19 -2.58 -6.61
N TYR A 83 12.97 -2.54 -7.70
CA TYR A 83 13.11 -3.66 -8.64
C TYR A 83 14.57 -3.90 -9.01
N SER A 84 14.88 -5.13 -9.44
CA SER A 84 16.21 -5.52 -9.91
C SER A 84 16.26 -5.49 -11.44
N TYR A 85 17.23 -4.77 -12.00
CA TYR A 85 17.52 -4.76 -13.43
C TYR A 85 19.02 -4.46 -13.66
N PRO A 86 19.70 -5.08 -14.64
CA PRO A 86 21.16 -4.96 -14.77
C PRO A 86 21.65 -3.54 -15.13
N GLU A 87 20.79 -2.74 -15.76
CA GLU A 87 21.14 -1.43 -16.27
C GLU A 87 20.36 -0.32 -15.55
N ALA A 88 20.88 0.90 -15.57
CA ALA A 88 20.16 2.05 -15.04
C ALA A 88 18.96 2.40 -15.94
N MET A 89 17.84 2.75 -15.31
CA MET A 89 16.63 3.20 -16.02
C MET A 89 16.92 4.47 -16.84
N THR A 90 16.84 4.35 -18.17
CA THR A 90 16.96 5.49 -19.08
C THR A 90 15.71 6.38 -19.00
N ALA A 91 15.82 7.64 -19.44
CA ALA A 91 14.67 8.54 -19.51
C ALA A 91 13.57 8.02 -20.46
N LYS A 92 13.97 7.35 -21.55
CA LYS A 92 13.04 6.74 -22.51
C LYS A 92 12.27 5.58 -21.87
N MET A 93 12.97 4.63 -21.25
CA MET A 93 12.34 3.50 -20.57
C MET A 93 11.39 3.96 -19.46
N ARG A 94 11.77 5.01 -18.71
CA ARG A 94 10.90 5.60 -17.68
C ARG A 94 9.59 6.11 -18.26
N ALA A 95 9.64 6.82 -19.38
CA ALA A 95 8.45 7.33 -20.06
C ALA A 95 7.57 6.19 -20.61
N GLU A 96 8.18 5.12 -21.13
CA GLU A 96 7.45 3.93 -21.60
C GLU A 96 6.74 3.21 -20.44
N VAL A 97 7.39 3.06 -19.28
CA VAL A 97 6.77 2.48 -18.07
C VAL A 97 5.61 3.35 -17.57
N GLU A 98 5.78 4.67 -17.56
CA GLU A 98 4.73 5.61 -17.17
C GLU A 98 3.51 5.51 -18.11
N GLU A 99 3.73 5.45 -19.42
CA GLU A 99 2.63 5.32 -20.38
C GLU A 99 1.92 3.97 -20.25
N ALA A 100 2.66 2.86 -20.10
CA ALA A 100 2.07 1.53 -19.90
C ALA A 100 1.22 1.47 -18.62
N ALA A 101 1.72 2.05 -17.51
CA ALA A 101 0.97 2.12 -16.27
C ALA A 101 -0.29 3.00 -16.41
N ASN A 102 -0.19 4.15 -17.07
CA ASN A 102 -1.35 5.03 -17.31
C ASN A 102 -2.39 4.39 -18.23
N LEU A 103 -1.96 3.63 -19.23
CA LEU A 103 -2.86 2.89 -20.11
C LEU A 103 -3.62 1.81 -19.32
N ALA A 104 -2.95 1.10 -18.40
CA ALA A 104 -3.60 0.14 -17.52
C ALA A 104 -4.66 0.79 -16.61
N VAL A 105 -4.43 2.03 -16.15
CA VAL A 105 -5.44 2.79 -15.40
C VAL A 105 -6.65 3.15 -16.27
N ARG A 106 -6.44 3.56 -17.53
CA ARG A 106 -7.51 3.98 -18.45
C ARG A 106 -8.38 2.84 -18.98
N ASN A 107 -7.84 1.63 -19.07
CA ASN A 107 -8.52 0.46 -19.63
C ASN A 107 -9.36 -0.32 -18.60
N ASN A 108 -9.53 0.24 -17.40
CA ASN A 108 -10.37 -0.28 -16.31
C ASN A 108 -11.68 0.51 -16.22
#